data_AF-A0AA36H3X1-F1
#
_entry.id   AF-A0AA36H3X1-F1
#
_cell.length_a   1.000
_cell.length_b   1.000
_cell.length_c   1.000
_cell.angle_alpha   90.00
_cell.angle_beta   90.00
_cell.angle_gamma   90.00
#
_symmetry.space_group_name_H-M   'P 1'
#
loop_
_entity.id
_entity.type
_entity.pdbx_description
1 polymer ?
#
loop_
_entity_poly.entity_id
_entity_poly.type
_entity_poly.pdbx_seq_one_letter_code
_entity_poly.pdbx_strand_id
1 'polypeptide(L)'
;MAYAIVMLTVLSLCAISSNGAVEGGGVYYMISRSLGPEFGGAIGVLFFVANVFSCALYISGFTEALLNNLGNGQFPDSPMRRFLYCVLVSVALLILSLLGAGIFAKTALVTFILISICYSTWIISVIVDRPMQVPIPKVNTPAYRVHENASDPNSPMTVMLNQTLTANYYRI
;
A
#
# COMPACT_ATOMS: atom_id res chain seq x y z
N MET A 1 -16.62 2.36 10.34
CA MET A 1 -17.00 3.79 10.37
C MET A 1 -16.52 4.57 9.16
N ALA A 2 -15.23 4.54 8.79
CA ALA A 2 -14.74 5.26 7.59
C ALA A 2 -15.51 4.92 6.29
N TYR A 3 -15.77 3.64 6.04
CA TYR A 3 -16.53 3.21 4.85
C TYR A 3 -17.97 3.78 4.81
N ALA A 4 -18.64 3.90 5.96
CA ALA A 4 -19.99 4.47 6.02
C ALA A 4 -19.98 5.96 5.67
N ILE A 5 -18.99 6.71 6.18
CA ILE A 5 -18.80 8.13 5.86
C ILE A 5 -18.55 8.29 4.35
N VAL A 6 -17.61 7.52 3.78
CA VAL A 6 -17.30 7.56 2.35
C VAL A 6 -18.52 7.23 1.50
N MET A 7 -19.29 6.20 1.85
CA MET A 7 -20.52 5.83 1.12
C MET A 7 -21.56 6.96 1.16
N LEU A 8 -21.76 7.60 2.31
CA LEU A 8 -22.67 8.75 2.42
C LEU A 8 -22.19 9.95 1.59
N THR A 9 -20.89 10.25 1.58
CA THR A 9 -20.30 11.33 0.76
C THR A 9 -20.47 11.04 -0.73
N VAL A 10 -20.22 9.81 -1.17
CA VAL A 10 -20.40 9.40 -2.57
C VAL A 10 -21.87 9.51 -2.97
N LEU A 11 -22.80 9.06 -2.12
CA LEU A 11 -24.24 9.18 -2.38
C LEU A 11 -24.67 10.65 -2.51
N SER A 12 -24.15 11.53 -1.66
CA SER A 12 -24.38 12.98 -1.76
C SER A 12 -23.81 13.57 -3.06
N LEU A 13 -22.62 13.14 -3.49
CA LEU A 13 -22.02 13.58 -4.75
C LEU A 13 -22.86 13.12 -5.95
N CYS A 14 -23.36 11.88 -5.94
CA CYS A 14 -24.27 11.39 -6.96
C CYS A 14 -25.55 12.24 -7.04
N ALA A 15 -26.14 12.59 -5.90
CA ALA A 15 -27.31 13.48 -5.86
C ALA A 15 -27.02 14.88 -6.41
N ILE A 16 -25.84 15.45 -6.11
CA ILE A 16 -25.40 16.74 -6.68
C ILE A 16 -25.24 16.63 -8.20
N SER A 17 -24.59 15.58 -8.69
CA SER A 17 -24.34 15.37 -10.12
C SER A 17 -25.62 15.15 -10.94
N SER A 18 -26.70 14.66 -10.31
CA SER A 18 -27.99 14.42 -10.96
C SER A 18 -28.89 15.65 -11.01
N ASN A 19 -28.59 16.72 -10.28
CA ASN A 19 -29.44 17.92 -10.13
C ASN A 19 -28.99 19.13 -10.97
N GLY A 20 -27.92 19.02 -11.78
CA GLY A 20 -27.38 20.13 -12.58
C GLY A 20 -27.45 19.89 -14.09
N ALA A 21 -27.72 20.94 -14.88
CA ALA A 21 -27.44 20.93 -16.31
C ALA A 21 -25.91 20.90 -16.51
N VAL A 22 -25.38 19.73 -16.88
CA VAL A 22 -23.93 19.51 -17.07
C VAL A 22 -23.49 20.16 -18.37
N GLU A 23 -23.22 21.46 -18.32
CA GLU A 23 -22.37 22.12 -19.32
C GLU A 23 -20.92 21.69 -19.02
N GLY A 24 -20.13 21.37 -20.05
CA GLY A 24 -18.88 20.59 -19.98
C GLY A 24 -17.74 21.16 -19.12
N GLY A 25 -17.94 21.20 -17.79
CA GLY A 25 -16.96 21.56 -16.77
C GLY A 25 -16.60 20.39 -15.86
N GLY A 26 -15.56 20.57 -15.04
CA GLY A 26 -15.11 19.57 -14.06
C GLY A 26 -15.92 19.56 -12.75
N VAL A 27 -15.40 18.83 -11.75
CA VAL A 27 -16.06 18.63 -10.44
C VAL A 27 -16.39 19.95 -9.72
N TYR A 28 -15.47 20.93 -9.73
CA TYR A 28 -15.70 22.23 -9.10
C TYR A 28 -16.90 22.96 -9.72
N TYR A 29 -16.99 22.94 -11.05
CA TYR A 29 -18.07 23.58 -11.79
C TYR A 29 -19.44 22.99 -11.42
N MET A 30 -19.52 21.66 -11.28
CA MET A 30 -20.74 20.98 -10.83
C MET A 30 -21.14 21.41 -9.41
N ILE A 31 -20.19 21.46 -8.46
CA ILE A 31 -20.48 21.80 -7.05
C ILE A 31 -20.90 23.26 -6.89
N SER A 32 -20.16 24.19 -7.51
CA SER A 32 -20.43 25.64 -7.36
C SER A 32 -21.81 26.05 -7.89
N ARG A 33 -22.34 25.31 -8.87
CA ARG A 33 -23.65 25.58 -9.45
C ARG A 33 -24.80 25.03 -8.62
N SER A 34 -24.62 23.85 -8.01
CA SER A 34 -25.65 23.21 -7.19
C SER A 34 -25.75 23.80 -5.77
N LEU A 35 -24.64 24.30 -5.19
CA LEU A 35 -24.60 24.80 -3.81
C LEU A 35 -24.40 26.32 -3.70
N GLY A 36 -24.15 27.02 -4.81
CA GLY A 36 -23.84 28.44 -4.85
C GLY A 36 -22.34 28.75 -4.66
N PRO A 37 -21.92 29.99 -4.98
CA PRO A 37 -20.51 30.38 -5.02
C PRO A 37 -19.82 30.37 -3.65
N GLU A 38 -20.57 30.68 -2.59
CA GLU A 38 -20.05 30.73 -1.22
C GLU A 38 -19.70 29.34 -0.66
N PHE A 39 -20.56 28.34 -0.85
CA PHE A 39 -20.26 26.97 -0.48
C PHE A 39 -19.30 26.28 -1.45
N GLY A 40 -19.42 26.54 -2.76
CA GLY A 40 -18.52 25.99 -3.77
C GLY A 40 -17.06 26.43 -3.60
N GLY A 41 -16.83 27.71 -3.25
CA GLY A 41 -15.50 28.25 -3.02
C GLY A 41 -14.84 27.64 -1.77
N ALA A 42 -15.54 27.59 -0.64
CA ALA A 42 -15.02 27.03 0.60
C ALA A 42 -14.67 25.53 0.47
N ILE A 43 -15.58 24.74 -0.11
CA ILE A 43 -15.35 23.30 -0.36
C ILE A 43 -14.21 23.10 -1.36
N GLY A 44 -14.13 23.93 -2.40
CA GLY A 44 -13.06 23.87 -3.40
C GLY A 44 -11.66 24.11 -2.81
N VAL A 45 -11.51 25.12 -1.94
CA VAL A 45 -10.23 25.40 -1.28
C VAL A 45 -9.83 24.26 -0.35
N LEU A 46 -10.78 23.71 0.43
CA LEU A 46 -10.52 22.57 1.30
C LEU A 46 -10.07 21.34 0.49
N PHE A 47 -10.75 21.05 -0.61
CA PHE A 47 -10.41 19.93 -1.50
C PHE A 47 -9.05 20.11 -2.17
N PHE A 48 -8.68 21.34 -2.55
CA PHE A 48 -7.36 21.64 -3.09
C PHE A 48 -6.25 21.34 -2.07
N VAL A 49 -6.36 21.88 -0.85
CA VAL A 49 -5.37 21.67 0.21
C VAL A 49 -5.26 20.18 0.58
N ALA A 50 -6.39 19.46 0.65
CA ALA A 50 -6.39 18.02 0.90
C ALA A 50 -5.63 17.23 -0.18
N ASN A 51 -5.79 17.58 -1.46
CA ASN A 51 -5.07 16.93 -2.56
C ASN A 51 -3.56 17.25 -2.53
N VAL A 52 -3.17 18.46 -2.14
CA VAL A 52 -1.75 18.83 -1.97
C VAL A 52 -1.09 17.97 -0.89
N PHE A 53 -1.73 17.82 0.28
CA PHE A 53 -1.20 16.94 1.33
C PHE A 53 -1.21 15.46 0.93
N SER A 54 -2.24 15.00 0.23
CA SER A 54 -2.30 13.62 -0.27
C SER A 54 -1.14 13.33 -1.23
N CYS A 55 -0.84 14.26 -2.15
CA CYS A 55 0.29 14.15 -3.05
C CYS A 55 1.62 14.06 -2.29
N ALA A 56 1.84 14.92 -1.28
CA ALA A 56 3.03 14.90 -0.45
C ALA A 56 3.20 13.54 0.29
N LEU A 57 2.11 12.99 0.84
CA LEU A 57 2.11 11.69 1.51
C LEU A 57 2.46 10.55 0.55
N TYR A 58 1.89 10.55 -0.66
CA TYR A 58 2.17 9.51 -1.66
C TYR A 58 3.63 9.53 -2.11
N ILE A 59 4.23 10.71 -2.31
CA ILE A 59 5.64 10.83 -2.71
C ILE A 59 6.56 10.40 -1.57
N SER A 60 6.26 10.78 -0.33
CA SER A 60 7.04 10.38 0.85
C SER A 60 7.03 8.86 1.02
N GLY A 61 5.85 8.25 1.01
CA GLY A 61 5.71 6.79 1.15
C GLY A 61 6.38 6.03 0.00
N PHE A 62 6.27 6.53 -1.23
CA PHE A 62 6.98 5.97 -2.38
C PHE A 62 8.50 6.04 -2.21
N THR A 63 9.04 7.17 -1.76
CA THR A 63 10.49 7.35 -1.57
C THR A 63 11.04 6.39 -0.52
N GLU A 64 10.33 6.20 0.59
CA GLU A 64 10.71 5.24 1.63
C GLU A 64 10.69 3.80 1.12
N ALA A 65 9.61 3.41 0.42
CA ALA A 65 9.51 2.08 -0.17
C ALA A 65 10.62 1.86 -1.22
N LEU A 66 10.92 2.86 -2.05
CA LEU A 66 11.97 2.77 -3.07
C LEU A 66 13.35 2.58 -2.44
N LEU A 67 13.70 3.37 -1.43
CA LEU A 67 14.99 3.26 -0.74
C LEU A 67 15.14 1.91 -0.03
N ASN A 68 14.07 1.42 0.59
CA ASN A 68 14.07 0.12 1.28
C ASN A 68 14.25 -1.05 0.28
N ASN A 69 13.66 -0.97 -0.91
CA ASN A 69 13.73 -2.06 -1.91
C ASN A 69 15.00 -2.03 -2.78
N LEU A 70 15.47 -0.84 -3.19
CA LEU A 70 16.69 -0.71 -4.01
C LEU A 70 17.98 -0.80 -3.18
N GLY A 71 17.88 -0.57 -1.87
CA GLY A 71 19.03 -0.28 -1.04
C GLY A 71 19.91 -1.45 -0.66
N ASN A 72 19.41 -2.69 -0.52
CA ASN A 72 20.19 -3.84 0.00
C ASN A 72 21.15 -3.48 1.17
N GLY A 73 20.82 -2.48 2.01
CA GLY A 73 21.67 -1.96 3.08
C GLY A 73 22.88 -1.08 2.67
N GLN A 74 23.01 -0.67 1.41
CA GLN A 74 24.17 0.07 0.88
C GLN A 74 24.02 1.61 0.87
N PHE A 75 22.81 2.16 1.02
CA PHE A 75 22.63 3.61 1.09
C PHE A 75 22.89 4.14 2.50
N PRO A 76 23.78 5.14 2.69
CA PRO A 76 24.02 5.72 4.00
C PRO A 76 22.77 6.46 4.51
N ASP A 77 22.19 5.94 5.59
CA ASP A 77 20.94 6.39 6.22
C ASP A 77 21.09 7.70 7.00
N SER A 78 21.51 8.78 6.33
CA SER A 78 21.40 10.11 6.93
C SER A 78 20.01 10.71 6.68
N PRO A 79 19.34 11.28 7.71
CA PRO A 79 18.03 11.92 7.55
C PRO A 79 18.01 13.00 6.47
N MET A 80 19.11 13.75 6.34
CA MET A 80 19.29 14.78 5.32
C MET A 80 19.25 14.22 3.89
N ARG A 81 19.87 13.07 3.63
CA ARG A 81 19.87 12.46 2.29
C ARG A 81 18.50 11.92 1.91
N ARG A 82 17.76 11.32 2.86
CA ARG A 82 16.38 10.87 2.65
C ARG A 82 15.47 12.03 2.22
N PHE A 83 15.61 13.18 2.87
CA PHE A 83 14.90 14.40 2.48
C PHE A 83 15.25 14.85 1.05
N LEU A 84 16.54 14.86 0.68
CA LEU A 84 16.97 15.21 -0.68
C LEU A 84 16.39 14.29 -1.74
N TYR A 85 16.33 12.97 -1.50
CA TYR A 85 15.70 12.03 -2.42
C TYR A 85 14.21 12.30 -2.59
N CYS A 86 13.48 12.58 -1.50
CA CYS A 86 12.06 12.91 -1.57
C CYS A 86 11.80 14.17 -2.40
N VAL A 87 12.62 15.21 -2.22
CA VAL A 87 12.56 16.44 -3.01
C VAL A 87 12.86 16.18 -4.48
N LEU A 88 13.90 15.39 -4.79
CA LEU A 88 14.24 15.03 -6.18
C LEU A 88 13.10 14.29 -6.88
N VAL A 89 12.49 13.30 -6.21
CA VAL A 89 11.33 12.58 -6.76
C VAL A 89 10.14 13.54 -6.97
N SER A 90 9.90 14.45 -6.03
CA SER A 90 8.82 15.44 -6.13
C SER A 90 9.01 16.36 -7.34
N VAL A 91 10.24 16.86 -7.55
CA VAL A 91 10.58 17.71 -8.70
C VAL A 91 10.46 16.93 -10.01
N ALA A 92 10.88 15.67 -10.06
CA ALA A 92 10.73 14.84 -11.25
C ALA A 92 9.25 14.62 -11.63
N LEU A 93 8.39 14.34 -10.65
CA LEU A 93 6.94 14.21 -10.86
C LEU A 93 6.29 15.53 -11.26
N LEU A 94 6.77 16.65 -10.70
CA LEU A 94 6.33 17.98 -11.11
C LEU A 94 6.66 18.24 -12.58
N ILE A 95 7.89 17.95 -13.01
CA ILE A 95 8.30 18.09 -14.42
C ILE A 95 7.42 17.20 -15.33
N LEU A 96 7.16 15.94 -14.93
CA LEU A 96 6.28 15.04 -15.68
C LEU A 96 4.85 15.60 -15.81
N SER A 97 4.34 16.25 -14.76
CA SER A 97 3.02 16.90 -14.80
C SER A 97 2.97 18.15 -15.69
N LEU A 98 4.10 18.86 -15.83
CA LEU A 98 4.21 20.07 -16.66
C LEU A 98 4.40 19.77 -18.16
N LEU A 99 4.89 18.57 -18.51
CA LEU A 99 5.18 18.17 -19.90
C LEU A 99 3.93 18.05 -20.80
N GLY A 100 2.73 18.02 -20.21
CA GLY A 100 1.47 18.16 -20.94
C GLY A 100 0.40 17.15 -20.52
N ALA A 101 -0.86 17.60 -20.57
CA ALA A 101 -2.03 16.82 -20.14
C ALA A 101 -2.19 15.48 -20.90
N GLY A 102 -1.76 15.44 -22.16
CA GLY A 102 -1.83 14.22 -22.97
C GLY A 102 -0.89 13.11 -22.50
N ILE A 103 0.32 13.45 -22.03
CA ILE A 103 1.27 12.47 -21.48
C ILE A 103 0.79 12.06 -20.09
N PHE A 104 0.37 13.02 -19.27
CA PHE A 104 -0.16 12.76 -17.93
C PHE A 104 -1.33 11.75 -17.95
N ALA A 105 -2.31 11.95 -18.84
CA ALA A 105 -3.45 11.04 -18.95
C ALA A 105 -3.02 9.62 -19.35
N LYS A 106 -2.04 9.49 -20.25
CA LYS A 106 -1.47 8.18 -20.63
C LYS A 106 -0.76 7.51 -19.47
N THR A 107 0.08 8.25 -18.73
CA THR A 107 0.76 7.72 -17.54
C THR A 107 -0.23 7.29 -16.47
N ALA A 108 -1.31 8.05 -16.24
CA ALA A 108 -2.36 7.68 -15.29
C ALA A 108 -3.04 6.36 -15.68
N LEU A 109 -3.38 6.15 -16.96
CA LEU A 109 -3.94 4.88 -17.42
C LEU A 109 -2.96 3.71 -17.24
N VAL A 110 -1.67 3.91 -17.51
CA VAL A 110 -0.63 2.90 -17.26
C VAL A 110 -0.57 2.55 -15.78
N THR A 111 -0.59 3.53 -14.87
CA THR A 111 -0.59 3.27 -13.42
C THR A 111 -1.83 2.50 -12.97
N PHE A 112 -3.00 2.79 -13.54
CA PHE A 112 -4.23 2.05 -13.25
C PHE A 112 -4.12 0.56 -13.63
N ILE A 113 -3.60 0.27 -14.83
CA ILE A 113 -3.39 -1.11 -15.29
C ILE A 113 -2.39 -1.83 -14.39
N LEU A 114 -1.28 -1.17 -14.03
CA LEU A 114 -0.25 -1.73 -13.17
C LEU A 114 -0.81 -2.13 -11.80
N ILE A 115 -1.54 -1.22 -11.14
CA ILE A 115 -2.13 -1.48 -9.81
C ILE A 115 -3.13 -2.64 -9.90
N SER A 116 -3.93 -2.70 -10.96
CA SER A 116 -4.88 -3.80 -11.19
C SER A 116 -4.17 -5.16 -11.29
N ILE A 117 -3.05 -5.22 -12.02
CA ILE A 117 -2.24 -6.45 -12.14
C ILE A 117 -1.63 -6.84 -10.79
N CYS A 118 -1.07 -5.88 -10.05
CA CYS A 118 -0.50 -6.13 -8.72
C CYS A 118 -1.54 -6.70 -7.74
N TYR A 119 -2.74 -6.11 -7.70
CA TYR A 119 -3.81 -6.57 -6.84
C TYR A 119 -4.32 -7.97 -7.25
N SER A 120 -4.46 -8.21 -8.55
CA SER A 120 -4.86 -9.52 -9.08
C SER A 120 -3.81 -10.60 -8.75
N THR A 121 -2.52 -10.26 -8.85
CA THR A 121 -1.42 -11.17 -8.49
C THR A 121 -1.46 -11.51 -7.01
N TRP A 122 -1.70 -10.52 -6.15
CA TRP A 122 -1.84 -10.75 -4.72
C TRP A 122 -3.01 -11.71 -4.40
N ILE A 123 -4.18 -11.52 -5.03
CA ILE A 123 -5.33 -12.43 -4.86
C ILE A 123 -4.96 -13.87 -5.28
N ILE A 124 -4.28 -14.05 -6.41
CA ILE A 124 -3.87 -15.36 -6.89
C ILE A 124 -2.88 -16.01 -5.92
N SER A 125 -1.92 -15.23 -5.39
CA SER A 125 -0.94 -15.72 -4.41
C SER A 125 -1.62 -16.28 -3.17
N VAL A 126 -2.62 -15.58 -2.62
CA VAL A 126 -3.36 -16.02 -1.43
C VAL A 126 -4.09 -17.36 -1.66
N ILE A 127 -4.55 -17.63 -2.87
CA ILE A 127 -5.27 -18.87 -3.20
C ILE A 127 -4.31 -20.04 -3.47
N VAL A 128 -3.13 -19.76 -4.05
CA VAL A 128 -2.20 -20.78 -4.56
C VAL A 128 -1.10 -21.15 -3.55
N ASP A 129 -0.78 -20.27 -2.60
CA ASP A 129 0.37 -20.50 -1.70
C ASP A 129 0.25 -21.83 -0.95
N ARG A 130 1.28 -22.67 -1.10
CA ARG A 130 1.41 -23.97 -0.43
C ARG A 130 2.19 -23.77 0.87
N PRO A 131 1.96 -24.60 1.90
CA PRO A 131 2.61 -24.38 3.18
C PRO A 131 4.13 -24.58 3.04
N MET A 132 4.88 -23.61 3.54
CA MET A 132 6.33 -23.57 3.44
C MET A 132 6.91 -24.33 4.63
N GLN A 133 7.76 -25.31 4.37
CA GLN A 133 8.44 -26.08 5.40
C GLN A 133 9.61 -25.26 5.95
N VAL A 134 9.44 -24.68 7.13
CA VAL A 134 10.49 -23.93 7.81
C VAL A 134 11.20 -24.87 8.79
N PRO A 135 12.54 -25.01 8.71
CA PRO A 135 13.31 -25.74 9.71
C PRO A 135 13.13 -25.08 11.08
N ILE A 136 12.72 -25.86 12.07
CA ILE A 136 12.64 -25.38 13.45
C ILE A 136 14.07 -25.02 13.88
N PRO A 137 14.29 -23.86 14.52
CA PRO A 137 15.62 -23.50 14.98
C PRO A 137 16.00 -24.38 16.19
N LYS A 138 17.24 -24.87 16.19
CA LYS A 138 17.79 -25.80 17.20
C LYS A 138 17.80 -25.26 18.63
N VAL A 139 17.51 -23.97 18.82
CA VAL A 139 17.32 -23.33 20.13
C VAL A 139 16.02 -23.76 20.83
N ASN A 140 15.04 -24.25 20.07
CA ASN A 140 13.77 -24.73 20.63
C ASN A 140 13.93 -26.16 21.19
N THR A 141 14.78 -26.29 22.21
CA THR A 141 15.05 -27.52 22.98
C THR A 141 13.82 -28.38 23.32
N PRO A 142 12.62 -27.85 23.66
CA PRO A 142 11.45 -28.69 23.89
C PRO A 142 10.93 -29.41 22.64
N ALA A 143 11.11 -28.86 21.43
CA ALA A 143 10.65 -29.51 20.19
C ALA A 143 11.49 -30.71 19.77
N TYR A 144 12.71 -30.84 20.30
CA TYR A 144 13.66 -31.92 19.98
C TYR A 144 13.76 -33.00 21.07
N ARG A 145 12.82 -33.02 22.01
CA ARG A 145 12.78 -34.05 23.06
C ARG A 145 12.24 -35.35 22.48
N VAL A 146 13.04 -36.40 22.57
CA VAL A 146 12.68 -37.76 22.16
C VAL A 146 12.93 -38.69 23.36
N HIS A 147 12.10 -39.69 23.55
CA HIS A 147 12.34 -40.73 24.55
C HIS A 147 13.65 -41.46 24.24
N GLU A 148 14.52 -41.63 25.26
CA GLU A 148 15.78 -42.40 25.10
C GLU A 148 15.53 -43.81 24.58
N ASN A 149 14.39 -44.40 24.93
CA ASN A 149 13.96 -45.70 24.44
C ASN A 149 12.56 -45.62 23.82
N ALA A 150 12.48 -45.74 22.51
CA ALA A 150 11.22 -45.67 21.77
C ALA A 150 10.20 -46.77 22.14
N SER A 151 10.66 -47.85 22.77
CA SER A 151 9.82 -48.99 23.16
C SER A 151 9.25 -48.87 24.58
N ASP A 152 9.75 -47.96 25.41
CA ASP A 152 9.31 -47.76 26.78
C ASP A 152 8.74 -46.34 26.98
N PRO A 153 7.42 -46.18 27.16
CA PRO A 153 6.78 -44.88 27.31
C PRO A 153 7.17 -44.14 28.60
N ASN A 154 7.81 -44.81 29.57
CA ASN A 154 8.26 -44.19 30.83
C ASN A 154 9.74 -43.78 30.82
N SER A 155 10.44 -43.96 29.70
CA SER A 155 11.86 -43.61 29.58
C SER A 155 12.10 -42.09 29.63
N PRO A 156 13.23 -41.62 30.17
CA PRO A 156 13.55 -40.19 30.22
C PRO A 156 13.71 -39.61 28.81
N MET A 157 13.27 -38.37 28.63
CA MET A 157 13.38 -37.67 27.35
C MET A 157 14.75 -37.00 27.22
N THR A 158 15.48 -37.31 26.16
CA THR A 158 16.73 -36.63 25.78
C THR A 158 16.51 -35.66 24.62
N VAL A 159 17.36 -34.64 24.54
CA VAL A 159 17.31 -33.64 23.45
C VAL A 159 18.15 -34.13 22.27
N MET A 160 17.52 -34.44 21.15
CA MET A 160 18.18 -34.94 19.95
C MET A 160 18.24 -33.86 18.85
N LEU A 161 19.32 -33.06 18.84
CA LEU A 161 19.53 -31.95 17.88
C LEU A 161 20.01 -32.37 16.47
N ASN A 162 20.13 -33.68 16.24
CA ASN A 162 20.52 -34.26 14.95
C ASN A 162 19.31 -34.47 14.01
N GLN A 163 18.09 -34.22 14.49
CA GLN A 163 16.86 -34.32 13.70
C GLN A 163 16.59 -32.99 12.98
N THR A 164 16.21 -33.02 11.71
CA THR A 164 15.72 -31.84 10.97
C THR A 164 14.20 -31.80 11.04
N LEU A 165 13.66 -31.16 12.07
CA LEU A 165 12.22 -30.94 12.20
C LEU A 165 11.81 -29.73 11.36
N THR A 166 10.81 -29.90 10.51
CA THR A 166 10.21 -28.82 9.72
C THR A 166 8.79 -28.56 10.20
N ALA A 167 8.45 -27.29 10.39
CA ALA A 167 7.10 -26.84 10.69
C ALA A 167 6.48 -26.27 9.41
N ASN A 168 5.23 -26.64 9.13
CA ASN A 168 4.49 -26.09 8.00
C ASN A 168 3.91 -24.74 8.41
N TYR A 169 4.52 -23.66 7.92
CA TYR A 169 3.99 -22.32 8.11
C TYR A 169 3.29 -21.86 6.83
N TYR A 170 2.08 -21.32 6.99
CA TYR A 170 1.42 -20.58 5.91
C TYR A 170 2.10 -19.21 5.80
N ARG A 171 2.51 -18.83 4.60
CA ARG A 171 2.96 -17.46 4.33
C ARG A 171 1.71 -16.58 4.40
N ILE A 172 1.63 -15.74 5.43
CA ILE A 172 0.54 -14.77 5.62
C ILE A 172 0.80 -13.56 4.73
#